data_AF-A0A2A9P0H5-F1
#
_entry.id   AF-A0A2A9P0H5-F1
#
_cell.length_a   1.000
_cell.length_b   1.000
_cell.length_c   1.000
_cell.angle_alpha   90.00
_cell.angle_beta   90.00
_cell.angle_gamma   90.00
#
_symmetry.space_group_name_H-M   'P 1'
#
loop_
_entity.id
_entity.type
_entity.pdbx_description
1 polymer ?
#
loop_
_entity_poly.entity_id
_entity_poly.type
_entity_poly.pdbx_seq_one_letter_code
_entity_poly.pdbx_strand_id
1 'polypeptide(L)'
;MRVNSVQDILPSAVLSLLATVVSGVTTPLPDSALGQAGDASFDYVVVGGGTAGLVVAARLAEAGKEVAVVEAGGFYQVDNGIFSQVPSYAIVGAGSSPKAIVPAVDWGFLTTPQAGMNNRSTFP
;
A
#
# COMPACT_ATOMS: atom_id res chain seq x y z
N MET A 1 -6.73 50.32 14.19
CA MET A 1 -6.09 49.08 14.68
C MET A 1 -6.25 48.04 13.59
N ARG A 2 -5.20 47.74 12.82
CA ARG A 2 -5.26 46.82 11.67
C ARG A 2 -4.78 45.44 12.15
N VAL A 3 -5.62 44.43 12.00
CA VAL A 3 -5.29 43.02 12.27
C VAL A 3 -4.67 42.46 10.99
N ASN A 4 -3.41 42.01 11.06
CA ASN A 4 -2.60 41.67 9.88
C ASN A 4 -2.33 40.16 9.73
N SER A 5 -2.95 39.31 10.57
CA SER A 5 -2.71 37.87 10.49
C SER A 5 -3.90 37.07 11.02
N VAL A 6 -4.16 35.92 10.39
CA VAL A 6 -5.16 34.91 10.85
C VAL A 6 -4.85 34.41 12.26
N GLN A 7 -3.61 34.61 12.72
CA GLN A 7 -3.09 34.27 14.06
C GLN A 7 -3.76 35.08 15.18
N ASP A 8 -4.38 36.22 14.89
CA ASP A 8 -4.98 37.10 15.90
C ASP A 8 -6.43 36.72 16.25
N ILE A 9 -7.04 35.75 15.55
CA ILE A 9 -8.49 35.48 15.62
C ILE A 9 -8.81 34.13 16.30
N LEU A 10 -7.86 33.21 16.44
CA LEU A 10 -8.13 31.87 16.97
C LEU A 10 -7.42 31.62 18.31
N PRO A 11 -8.15 31.21 19.37
CA PRO A 11 -7.54 30.75 20.62
C PRO A 11 -6.58 29.60 20.33
N SER A 12 -5.43 29.56 21.01
CA SER A 12 -4.37 28.55 20.85
C SER A 12 -4.86 27.09 20.98
N ALA A 13 -6.00 26.87 21.64
CA ALA A 13 -6.68 25.58 21.70
C ALA A 13 -7.22 25.08 20.33
N VAL A 14 -7.64 26.00 19.45
CA VAL A 14 -8.16 25.67 18.10
C VAL A 14 -7.02 25.27 17.17
N LEU A 15 -5.82 25.86 17.35
CA LEU A 15 -4.62 25.50 16.59
C LEU A 15 -4.09 24.11 16.97
N SER A 16 -4.18 23.72 18.25
CA SER A 16 -3.83 22.37 18.71
C SER A 16 -4.77 21.29 18.21
N LEU A 17 -6.08 21.57 18.10
CA LEU A 17 -7.06 20.58 17.62
C LEU A 17 -6.89 20.27 16.12
N LEU A 18 -6.42 21.23 15.31
CA LEU A 18 -6.09 21.01 13.90
C LEU A 18 -4.80 20.20 13.71
N ALA A 19 -3.80 20.36 14.60
CA ALA A 19 -2.53 19.63 14.51
C ALA A 19 -2.70 18.12 14.80
N THR A 20 -3.68 17.74 15.62
CA THR A 20 -3.92 16.34 16.01
C THR A 20 -4.61 15.53 14.91
N VAL A 21 -5.27 16.16 13.93
CA VAL A 21 -5.95 15.43 12.84
C VAL A 21 -4.99 15.05 11.70
N VAL A 22 -3.77 15.60 11.66
CA VAL A 22 -2.75 15.32 10.63
C VAL A 22 -1.71 14.29 11.09
N SER A 23 -1.88 13.69 12.27
CA SER A 23 -1.14 12.48 12.66
C SER A 23 -2.03 11.26 12.40
N GLY A 24 -2.33 11.00 11.12
CA GLY A 24 -2.80 9.68 10.73
C GLY A 24 -1.78 8.67 11.26
N VAL A 25 -2.25 7.66 12.00
CA VAL A 25 -1.46 6.61 12.64
C VAL A 25 -0.44 6.05 11.64
N THR A 26 0.79 6.55 11.70
CA THR A 26 1.95 5.87 11.11
C THR A 26 2.37 4.88 12.18
N THR A 27 1.92 3.62 12.09
CA THR A 27 2.67 2.57 12.78
C THR A 27 3.97 2.44 12.02
N PRO A 28 5.12 2.88 12.57
CA PRO A 28 6.40 2.65 11.92
C PRO A 28 6.55 1.14 11.79
N LEU A 29 6.95 0.69 10.61
CA LEU A 29 7.31 -0.71 10.45
C LEU A 29 8.44 -1.02 11.43
N PRO A 30 8.46 -2.20 12.08
CA PRO A 30 9.58 -2.55 12.92
C PRO A 30 10.86 -2.58 12.07
N ASP A 31 12.01 -2.26 12.67
CA ASP A 31 13.31 -2.28 11.96
C ASP A 31 13.65 -3.66 11.36
N SER A 32 13.00 -4.71 11.86
CA SER A 32 13.08 -6.09 11.35
C SER A 32 12.13 -6.40 10.19
N ALA A 33 11.30 -5.45 9.74
CA ALA A 33 10.36 -5.67 8.65
C ALA A 33 11.04 -5.83 7.29
N LEU A 34 12.28 -5.34 7.16
CA LEU A 34 13.08 -5.41 5.94
C LEU A 34 14.33 -6.27 6.16
N GLY A 35 14.76 -6.92 5.09
CA GLY A 35 16.06 -7.58 5.04
C GLY A 35 17.20 -6.55 5.17
N GLN A 36 18.30 -6.95 5.81
CA GLN A 36 19.48 -6.10 5.94
C GLN A 36 20.17 -5.96 4.57
N ALA A 37 20.58 -4.75 4.22
CA ALA A 37 21.28 -4.49 2.95
C ALA A 37 22.69 -5.11 2.98
N GLY A 38 23.05 -5.84 1.92
CA GLY A 38 24.35 -6.47 1.75
C GLY A 38 24.24 -7.79 0.99
N ASP A 39 25.40 -8.41 0.74
CA ASP A 39 25.45 -9.77 0.19
C ASP A 39 24.92 -10.77 1.23
N ALA A 40 23.94 -11.58 0.83
CA ALA A 40 23.34 -12.60 1.68
C ALA A 40 23.01 -13.86 0.86
N SER A 41 23.03 -15.02 1.51
CA SER A 41 22.62 -16.30 0.93
C SER A 41 21.38 -16.83 1.65
N PHE A 42 20.49 -17.46 0.89
CA PHE A 42 19.27 -18.09 1.40
C PHE A 42 19.12 -19.46 0.72
N ASP A 43 18.44 -20.40 1.39
CA ASP A 43 18.07 -21.68 0.76
C ASP A 43 17.10 -21.45 -0.41
N TYR A 44 16.20 -20.47 -0.27
CA TYR A 44 15.20 -20.13 -1.27
C TYR A 44 15.01 -18.62 -1.39
N VAL A 45 14.73 -18.16 -2.61
CA VAL A 45 14.27 -16.81 -2.90
C VAL A 45 12.89 -16.90 -3.54
N VAL A 46 11.88 -16.34 -2.87
CA VAL A 46 10.52 -16.20 -3.38
C VAL A 46 10.38 -14.80 -3.97
N VAL A 47 10.06 -14.71 -5.26
CA VAL A 47 9.85 -13.43 -5.94
C VAL A 47 8.35 -13.20 -6.07
N GLY A 48 7.82 -12.24 -5.32
CA GLY A 48 6.41 -11.96 -5.23
C GLY A 48 5.73 -12.68 -4.06
N GLY A 49 4.95 -11.92 -3.31
CA GLY A 49 4.48 -12.14 -1.95
C GLY A 49 3.03 -11.71 -1.89
N GLY A 50 2.35 -11.98 -2.99
CA GLY A 50 0.91 -12.13 -3.01
C GLY A 50 0.49 -13.46 -2.40
N THR A 51 -0.72 -13.88 -2.75
CA THR A 51 -1.42 -15.01 -2.13
C THR A 51 -0.62 -16.32 -2.11
N ALA A 52 0.07 -16.67 -3.19
CA ALA A 52 0.86 -17.90 -3.25
C ALA A 52 2.24 -17.74 -2.61
N GLY A 53 2.91 -16.62 -2.87
CA GLY A 53 4.29 -16.38 -2.45
C GLY A 53 4.49 -16.46 -0.95
N LEU A 54 3.67 -15.74 -0.18
CA LEU A 54 3.76 -15.75 1.29
C LEU A 54 3.38 -17.10 1.88
N VAL A 55 2.47 -17.85 1.26
CA VAL A 55 2.14 -19.21 1.69
C VAL A 55 3.35 -20.13 1.51
N VAL A 56 4.02 -20.08 0.35
CA VAL A 56 5.22 -20.87 0.08
C VAL A 56 6.35 -20.48 1.03
N ALA A 57 6.63 -19.18 1.17
CA ALA A 57 7.67 -18.68 2.05
C ALA A 57 7.46 -19.12 3.50
N ALA A 58 6.23 -19.00 4.01
CA ALA A 58 5.88 -19.44 5.36
C ALA A 58 6.11 -20.95 5.56
N ARG A 59 5.68 -21.79 4.60
CA ARG A 59 5.86 -23.25 4.71
C ARG A 59 7.33 -23.67 4.64
N LEU A 60 8.14 -23.01 3.81
CA LEU A 60 9.58 -23.26 3.75
C LEU A 60 10.28 -22.83 5.04
N ALA A 61 9.92 -21.67 5.59
CA ALA A 61 10.46 -21.19 6.87
C ALA A 61 10.08 -22.13 8.03
N GLU A 62 8.83 -22.59 8.10
CA GLU A 62 8.38 -23.60 9.07
C GLU A 62 9.15 -24.93 8.95
N ALA A 63 9.60 -25.28 7.75
CA ALA A 63 10.46 -26.45 7.50
C ALA A 63 11.94 -26.21 7.82
N GLY A 64 12.29 -25.06 8.42
CA GLY A 64 13.64 -24.71 8.85
C GLY A 64 14.55 -24.21 7.72
N LYS A 65 13.97 -23.67 6.65
CA LYS A 65 14.74 -23.06 5.54
C LYS A 65 14.93 -21.57 5.74
N GLU A 66 16.08 -21.06 5.31
CA GLU A 66 16.32 -19.63 5.19
C GLU A 66 15.70 -19.13 3.87
N VAL A 67 14.74 -18.23 3.97
CA VAL A 67 13.94 -17.77 2.82
C VAL A 67 13.98 -16.26 2.71
N ALA A 68 14.37 -15.76 1.55
CA ALA A 68 14.16 -14.36 1.18
C ALA A 68 12.88 -14.20 0.37
N VAL A 69 12.16 -13.12 0.64
CA VAL A 69 10.97 -12.72 -0.12
C VAL A 69 11.26 -11.36 -0.75
N VAL A 70 11.11 -11.26 -2.07
CA VAL A 70 11.36 -10.04 -2.83
C VAL A 70 10.04 -9.52 -3.39
N GLU A 71 9.60 -8.39 -2.84
CA GLU A 71 8.34 -7.74 -3.18
C GLU A 71 8.54 -6.41 -3.88
N ALA A 72 7.80 -6.21 -4.97
CA ALA A 72 7.83 -4.96 -5.72
C ALA A 72 6.97 -3.87 -5.05
N GLY A 73 5.89 -4.28 -4.39
CA GLY A 73 5.05 -3.38 -3.60
C GLY A 73 5.66 -3.08 -2.24
N GLY A 74 5.12 -2.07 -1.55
CA GLY A 74 5.45 -1.82 -0.16
C GLY A 74 4.53 -2.57 0.81
N PHE A 75 4.33 -2.00 1.99
CA PHE A 75 3.53 -2.62 3.03
C PHE A 75 2.10 -2.14 2.92
N TYR A 76 1.16 -3.06 2.66
CA TYR A 76 -0.26 -2.74 2.49
C TYR A 76 -0.88 -2.04 3.72
N GLN A 77 -0.33 -2.26 4.91
CA GLN A 77 -0.73 -1.58 6.14
C GLN A 77 -0.37 -0.08 6.15
N VAL A 78 0.67 0.30 5.39
CA VAL A 78 1.17 1.68 5.26
C VAL A 78 0.63 2.33 3.98
N ASP A 79 0.75 1.65 2.85
CA ASP A 79 0.52 2.25 1.53
C ASP A 79 -0.97 2.37 1.18
N ASN A 80 -1.80 1.43 1.66
CA ASN A 80 -3.24 1.40 1.38
C ASN A 80 -4.10 1.43 2.66
N GLY A 81 -3.50 1.15 3.81
CA GLY A 81 -4.08 1.35 5.13
C GLY A 81 -5.45 0.70 5.30
N ILE A 82 -6.44 1.50 5.71
CA ILE A 82 -7.80 1.03 6.01
C ILE A 82 -8.48 0.35 4.82
N PHE A 83 -8.14 0.72 3.58
CA PHE A 83 -8.74 0.17 2.38
C PHE A 83 -8.41 -1.33 2.20
N SER A 84 -7.26 -1.79 2.72
CA SER A 84 -6.87 -3.21 2.71
C SER A 84 -7.43 -4.02 3.88
N GLN A 85 -7.91 -3.36 4.93
CA GLN A 85 -8.25 -4.00 6.20
C GLN A 85 -9.75 -4.17 6.40
N VAL A 86 -10.56 -3.23 5.90
CA VAL A 86 -12.02 -3.25 6.10
C VAL A 86 -12.72 -3.81 4.85
N PRO A 87 -13.47 -4.93 4.96
CA PRO A 87 -14.06 -5.60 3.81
C PRO A 87 -14.94 -4.73 2.90
N SER A 88 -15.62 -3.73 3.46
CA SER A 88 -16.50 -2.84 2.69
C SER A 88 -15.74 -1.97 1.67
N TYR A 89 -14.42 -1.81 1.81
CA TYR A 89 -13.60 -1.06 0.87
C TYR A 89 -13.08 -1.87 -0.32
N ALA A 90 -13.40 -3.17 -0.41
CA ALA A 90 -13.02 -3.99 -1.56
C ALA A 90 -13.55 -3.49 -2.92
N ILE A 91 -14.52 -2.57 -2.91
CA ILE A 91 -15.07 -1.91 -4.10
C ILE A 91 -14.17 -0.77 -4.60
N VAL A 92 -13.34 -0.18 -3.73
CA VAL A 92 -12.45 0.92 -4.10
C VAL A 92 -11.42 0.39 -5.10
N GLY A 93 -11.41 0.99 -6.28
CA GLY A 93 -10.59 0.53 -7.41
C GLY A 93 -11.19 -0.59 -8.24
N ALA A 94 -12.37 -1.12 -7.85
CA ALA A 94 -13.06 -2.13 -8.62
C ALA A 94 -13.73 -1.51 -9.86
N GLY A 95 -13.32 -1.96 -11.05
CA GLY A 95 -14.04 -1.66 -12.29
C GLY A 95 -13.16 -1.69 -13.54
N SER A 96 -13.80 -1.90 -14.69
CA SER A 96 -13.09 -2.04 -15.98
C SER A 96 -12.48 -0.75 -16.55
N SER A 97 -12.71 0.40 -15.91
CA SER A 97 -12.24 1.70 -16.41
C SER A 97 -10.78 1.91 -16.01
N PRO A 98 -9.91 2.40 -16.91
CA PRO A 98 -8.56 2.82 -16.54
C PRO A 98 -8.53 3.87 -15.40
N LYS A 99 -9.63 4.61 -15.18
CA LYS A 99 -9.76 5.57 -14.07
C LYS A 99 -9.95 4.91 -12.70
N ALA A 100 -10.18 3.61 -12.64
CA ALA A 100 -10.33 2.85 -11.40
C ALA A 100 -8.98 2.40 -10.82
N ILE A 101 -7.88 2.52 -11.58
CA ILE A 101 -6.54 2.15 -11.11
C ILE A 101 -6.19 2.94 -9.84
N VAL A 102 -5.77 2.22 -8.80
CA VAL A 102 -5.24 2.75 -7.55
C VAL A 102 -3.71 2.59 -7.57
N PRO A 103 -2.93 3.64 -7.89
CA PRO A 103 -1.49 3.51 -8.16
C PRO A 103 -0.67 2.93 -7.00
N ALA A 104 -1.17 2.99 -5.77
CA ALA A 104 -0.50 2.47 -4.59
C ALA A 104 -0.54 0.92 -4.49
N VAL A 105 -1.53 0.26 -5.11
CA VAL A 105 -1.76 -1.19 -4.96
C VAL A 105 -2.06 -1.93 -6.25
N ASP A 106 -2.26 -1.21 -7.36
CA ASP A 106 -2.48 -1.80 -8.68
C ASP A 106 -1.23 -1.74 -9.54
N TRP A 107 -1.01 -2.82 -10.30
CA TRP A 107 0.04 -2.88 -11.32
C TRP A 107 -0.24 -2.00 -12.55
N GLY A 108 -1.46 -1.48 -12.67
CA GLY A 108 -1.85 -0.57 -13.76
C GLY A 108 -1.87 -1.20 -15.14
N PHE A 109 -1.96 -2.52 -15.25
CA PHE A 109 -2.06 -3.19 -16.54
C PHE A 109 -3.37 -2.84 -17.24
N LEU A 110 -3.28 -2.64 -18.55
CA LEU A 110 -4.43 -2.43 -19.41
C LEU A 110 -4.42 -3.48 -20.52
N THR A 111 -5.58 -4.00 -20.85
CA THR A 111 -5.71 -4.88 -22.01
C THR A 111 -5.45 -4.10 -23.30
N THR A 112 -5.12 -4.80 -24.38
CA THR A 112 -5.33 -4.22 -25.71
C THR A 112 -6.82 -3.90 -25.95
N PRO A 113 -7.17 -3.04 -26.92
CA PRO A 113 -8.56 -2.83 -27.33
C PRO A 113 -9.27 -4.15 -27.67
N GLN A 114 -10.40 -4.42 -27.00
CA GLN A 114 -11.17 -5.65 -27.21
C GLN A 114 -12.33 -5.41 -28.17
N ALA A 115 -12.38 -6.15 -29.28
CA ALA A 115 -13.46 -6.02 -30.28
C ALA A 115 -14.85 -6.30 -29.67
N GLY A 116 -14.93 -7.29 -28.78
CA GLY A 116 -16.15 -7.63 -28.04
C GLY A 116 -16.60 -6.59 -27.01
N MET A 117 -15.86 -5.49 -26.84
CA MET A 117 -16.14 -4.43 -25.85
C MET A 117 -16.15 -3.04 -26.49
N ASN A 118 -16.58 -2.92 -27.74
CA ASN A 118 -16.56 -1.66 -28.52
C ASN A 118 -15.14 -1.06 -28.61
N ASN A 119 -14.11 -1.89 -28.80
CA ASN A 119 -12.70 -1.51 -28.86
C ASN A 119 -12.20 -0.75 -27.63
N ARG A 120 -12.80 -0.98 -26.45
CA ARG A 120 -12.27 -0.47 -25.19
C ARG A 120 -11.04 -1.26 -24.76
N SER A 121 -10.05 -0.54 -24.23
CA SER A 121 -9.01 -1.09 -23.36
C SER A 121 -9.53 -1.02 -21.93
N THR A 122 -9.41 -2.12 -21.18
CA THR A 122 -9.95 -2.21 -19.83
C THR A 122 -8.86 -2.51 -18.82
N PHE A 123 -9.07 -2.00 -17.61
CA PHE A 123 -8.39 -2.49 -16.43
C PHE A 123 -9.01 -3.86 -16.06
N PRO A 124 -8.20 -4.93 -15.89
CA PRO A 124 -8.69 -6.26 -15.56
C PRO A 124 -9.27 -6.36 -14.15
#